data_AF-A0A951XEI1-F1
#
_entry.id   AF-A0A951XEI1-F1
#
_cell.length_a   1.000
_cell.length_b   1.000
_cell.length_c   1.000
_cell.angle_alpha   90.00
_cell.angle_beta   90.00
_cell.angle_gamma   90.00
#
_symmetry.space_group_name_H-M   'P 1'
#
loop_
_entity.id
_entity.type
_entity.pdbx_description
1 polymer ?
#
loop_
_entity_poly.entity_id
_entity_poly.type
_entity_poly.pdbx_seq_one_letter_code
_entity_poly.pdbx_strand_id
1 'polypeptide(L)'
;LLGGTLPLGEVYSYEGDTTWLRMDQLDKTPDVKYRRAWTMAEHCGKVFCSTLPSGKIYGFEAGKSVMSPDEVPSGWQHVSAIKTADRLRLFINGELVKETPIPASMKFDLNSELPMKIGFGPNDYFNGRMRELRLYNRALNEGEIKELSAK
;
A
#
# COMPACT_ATOMS: atom_id res chain seq x y z
N LEU A 1 2.37 -8.76 -7.14
CA LEU A 1 2.96 -8.29 -8.43
C LEU A 1 1.82 -7.91 -9.37
N LEU A 2 1.98 -6.83 -10.14
CA LEU A 2 1.05 -6.45 -11.21
C LEU A 2 1.77 -6.57 -12.57
N GLY A 3 1.04 -7.02 -13.58
CA GLY A 3 1.55 -7.24 -14.93
C GLY A 3 0.66 -6.55 -15.96
N GLY A 4 1.26 -5.67 -16.74
CA GLY A 4 0.63 -5.04 -17.89
C GLY A 4 0.87 -5.79 -19.18
N THR A 5 -0.06 -5.69 -20.13
CA THR A 5 0.02 -6.42 -21.39
C THR A 5 0.20 -5.51 -22.61
N LEU A 6 0.82 -6.12 -23.61
CA LEU A 6 0.75 -5.78 -25.03
C LEU A 6 0.20 -7.04 -25.73
N PRO A 7 -0.72 -6.94 -26.71
CA PRO A 7 -1.21 -5.71 -27.34
C PRO A 7 -2.53 -5.18 -26.77
N LEU A 8 -3.05 -5.76 -25.69
CA LEU A 8 -4.43 -5.48 -25.26
C LEU A 8 -4.56 -4.32 -24.26
N GLY A 9 -3.46 -3.85 -23.65
CA GLY A 9 -3.52 -2.77 -22.67
C GLY A 9 -4.25 -3.17 -21.38
N GLU A 10 -4.20 -4.47 -21.05
CA GLU A 10 -4.80 -5.06 -19.86
C GLU A 10 -3.80 -5.14 -18.72
N VAL A 11 -4.32 -5.14 -17.49
CA VAL A 11 -3.55 -5.30 -16.26
C VAL A 11 -4.05 -6.53 -15.51
N TYR A 12 -3.11 -7.30 -14.97
CA TYR A 12 -3.35 -8.52 -14.21
C TYR A 12 -2.65 -8.45 -12.86
N SER A 13 -3.26 -9.02 -11.82
CA SER A 13 -2.63 -9.29 -10.53
C SER A 13 -2.12 -10.73 -10.48
N TYR A 14 -0.91 -10.90 -9.97
CA TYR A 14 -0.34 -12.22 -9.72
C TYR A 14 -0.85 -12.77 -8.38
N GLU A 15 -1.44 -13.97 -8.40
CA GLU A 15 -2.04 -14.62 -7.23
C GLU A 15 -1.23 -15.82 -6.72
N GLY A 16 -0.07 -16.11 -7.33
CA GLY A 16 0.79 -17.25 -6.98
C GLY A 16 0.89 -18.28 -8.10
N ASP A 17 1.96 -19.08 -8.06
CA ASP A 17 2.34 -20.10 -9.05
C ASP A 17 2.29 -19.60 -10.50
N THR A 18 1.26 -20.02 -11.25
CA THR A 18 1.02 -19.62 -12.64
C THR A 18 -0.27 -18.81 -12.78
N THR A 19 -0.87 -18.37 -11.68
CA THR A 19 -2.20 -17.76 -11.65
C THR A 19 -2.10 -16.24 -11.73
N TRP A 20 -2.78 -15.70 -12.74
CA TRP A 20 -2.92 -14.27 -12.95
C TRP A 20 -4.40 -13.92 -13.09
N LEU A 21 -4.89 -13.02 -12.25
CA LEU A 21 -6.26 -12.52 -12.29
C LEU A 21 -6.30 -11.24 -13.13
N ARG A 22 -7.16 -11.21 -14.15
CA ARG A 22 -7.38 -10.01 -14.96
C ARG A 22 -8.09 -8.96 -14.11
N MET A 23 -7.48 -7.77 -13.97
CA MET A 23 -8.05 -6.66 -13.21
C MET A 23 -8.94 -5.80 -14.11
N ASP A 24 -8.38 -5.25 -15.20
CA ASP A 24 -9.10 -4.40 -16.14
C ASP A 24 -8.34 -4.27 -17.47
N GLN A 25 -9.01 -3.70 -18.46
CA GLN A 25 -8.41 -3.18 -19.69
C GLN A 25 -8.39 -1.65 -19.63
N LEU A 26 -7.20 -1.09 -19.38
CA LEU A 26 -7.04 0.35 -19.16
C LEU A 26 -7.14 1.16 -20.45
N ASP A 27 -6.65 0.63 -21.57
CA ASP A 27 -6.74 1.29 -22.87
C ASP A 27 -7.70 0.54 -23.80
N LYS A 28 -8.70 1.26 -24.31
CA LYS A 28 -9.73 0.75 -25.24
C LYS A 28 -9.77 1.54 -26.55
N THR A 29 -8.69 2.26 -26.89
CA THR A 29 -8.62 3.07 -28.12
C THR A 29 -8.96 2.20 -29.34
N PRO A 30 -9.97 2.52 -30.16
CA PRO A 30 -10.36 1.68 -31.30
C PRO A 30 -9.31 1.74 -32.42
N ASP A 31 -9.38 0.80 -33.37
CA ASP A 31 -8.64 0.83 -34.64
C ASP A 31 -7.11 0.96 -34.54
N VAL A 32 -6.52 0.49 -33.45
CA VAL A 32 -5.06 0.45 -33.25
C VAL A 32 -4.57 -0.97 -33.07
N LYS A 33 -3.39 -1.24 -33.64
CA LYS A 33 -2.74 -2.55 -33.58
C LYS A 33 -2.22 -2.88 -32.17
N TYR A 34 -1.77 -1.88 -31.42
CA TYR A 34 -1.11 -2.07 -30.14
C TYR A 34 -1.68 -1.12 -29.08
N ARG A 35 -2.05 -1.70 -27.94
CA ARG A 35 -2.29 -1.01 -26.68
C ARG A 35 -1.32 -1.52 -25.63
N ARG A 36 -0.85 -0.62 -24.78
CA ARG A 36 0.17 -0.92 -23.76
C ARG A 36 -0.27 -0.40 -22.41
N ALA A 37 -0.03 -1.20 -21.37
CA ALA A 37 -0.19 -0.81 -19.97
C ALA A 37 1.08 -1.15 -19.18
N TRP A 38 2.26 -0.75 -19.67
CA TRP A 38 3.55 -1.28 -19.17
C TRP A 38 4.20 -0.42 -18.09
N THR A 39 4.26 0.90 -18.28
CA THR A 39 5.00 1.75 -17.34
C THR A 39 4.20 1.88 -16.04
N MET A 40 4.68 1.19 -15.01
CA MET A 40 4.08 1.20 -13.68
C MET A 40 5.08 1.75 -12.66
N ALA A 41 4.56 2.53 -11.71
CA ALA A 41 5.33 3.04 -10.58
C ALA A 41 4.46 2.99 -9.32
N GLU A 42 5.04 2.56 -8.20
CA GLU A 42 4.39 2.67 -6.91
C GLU A 42 4.83 3.97 -6.22
N HIS A 43 3.88 4.67 -5.61
CA HIS A 43 4.17 5.77 -4.71
C HIS A 43 3.11 5.84 -3.61
N CYS A 44 3.56 5.88 -2.35
CA CYS A 44 2.69 5.99 -1.17
C CYS A 44 1.53 4.97 -1.14
N GLY A 45 1.81 3.70 -1.48
CA GLY A 45 0.81 2.62 -1.49
C GLY A 45 -0.19 2.66 -2.63
N LYS A 46 0.04 3.51 -3.63
CA LYS A 46 -0.72 3.55 -4.88
C LYS A 46 0.17 3.17 -6.04
N VAL A 47 -0.32 2.29 -6.90
CA VAL A 47 0.36 1.96 -8.16
C VAL A 47 -0.26 2.78 -9.28
N PHE A 48 0.59 3.46 -10.04
CA PHE A 48 0.22 4.22 -11.22
C PHE A 48 0.61 3.43 -12.47
N CYS A 49 -0.23 3.45 -13.50
CA CYS A 49 0.02 2.81 -14.77
C CYS A 49 -0.30 3.79 -15.90
N SER A 50 0.65 4.06 -16.78
CA SER A 50 0.38 4.82 -18.01
C SER A 50 -0.01 3.90 -19.16
N THR A 51 -0.74 4.46 -20.12
CA THR A 51 -1.26 3.73 -21.27
C THR A 51 -0.86 4.36 -22.59
N LEU A 52 -0.69 3.54 -23.62
CA LEU A 52 -0.51 3.96 -25.01
C LEU A 52 -1.49 3.18 -25.90
N PRO A 53 -2.08 3.81 -26.93
CA PRO A 53 -1.83 5.19 -27.37
C PRO A 53 -2.66 6.27 -26.64
N SER A 54 -3.59 5.92 -25.76
CA SER A 54 -4.50 6.90 -25.16
C SER A 54 -3.81 7.96 -24.29
N GLY A 55 -2.57 7.71 -23.83
CA GLY A 55 -1.78 8.67 -23.06
C GLY A 55 -2.30 8.91 -21.64
N LYS A 56 -3.19 8.05 -21.14
CA LYS A 56 -3.82 8.21 -19.83
C LYS A 56 -2.96 7.59 -18.73
N ILE A 57 -3.01 8.19 -17.54
CA ILE A 57 -2.43 7.65 -16.31
C ILE A 57 -3.57 7.21 -15.40
N TYR A 58 -3.56 5.93 -15.07
CA TYR A 58 -4.47 5.32 -14.10
C TYR A 58 -3.73 5.12 -12.78
N GLY A 59 -4.48 4.99 -11.70
CA GLY A 59 -3.90 4.65 -10.41
C GLY A 59 -4.83 3.77 -9.58
N PHE A 60 -4.25 2.78 -8.92
CA PHE A 60 -4.94 1.75 -8.16
C PHE A 60 -4.42 1.66 -6.72
N GLU A 61 -5.36 1.50 -5.78
CA GLU A 61 -5.10 1.23 -4.37
C GLU A 61 -6.01 0.07 -3.94
N ALA A 62 -5.44 -0.99 -3.35
CA ALA A 62 -6.21 -2.15 -2.85
C ALA A 62 -6.86 -1.89 -1.47
N GLY A 63 -6.62 -0.70 -0.90
CA GLY A 63 -7.09 -0.25 0.40
C GLY A 63 -6.37 1.04 0.78
N LYS A 64 -6.48 1.46 2.06
CA LYS A 64 -5.65 2.56 2.57
C LYS A 64 -4.42 2.02 3.27
N SER A 65 -3.30 2.67 3.01
CA SER A 65 -2.03 2.48 3.71
C SER A 65 -1.51 3.83 4.19
N VAL A 66 -0.63 3.80 5.18
CA VAL A 66 0.15 4.97 5.60
C VAL A 66 1.62 4.60 5.53
N MET A 67 2.43 5.49 4.95
CA MET A 67 3.86 5.28 4.71
C MET A 67 4.61 6.58 5.01
N SER A 68 5.84 6.46 5.50
CA SER A 68 6.73 7.62 5.65
C SER A 68 7.03 8.21 4.27
N PRO A 69 6.89 9.53 4.07
CA PRO A 69 7.28 10.17 2.82
C PRO A 69 8.81 10.20 2.64
N ASP A 70 9.53 10.16 3.76
CA ASP A 70 10.98 10.24 3.83
C ASP A 70 11.59 8.91 4.27
N GLU A 71 12.89 8.75 4.01
CA GLU A 71 13.67 7.63 4.51
C GLU A 71 13.64 7.60 6.04
N VAL A 72 13.37 6.41 6.60
CA VAL A 72 13.40 6.20 8.04
C VAL A 72 14.86 6.17 8.50
N PRO A 73 15.26 6.95 9.53
CA PRO A 73 16.65 7.00 9.97
C PRO A 73 17.19 5.61 10.35
N SER A 74 18.47 5.39 10.06
CA SER A 74 19.16 4.16 10.46
C SER A 74 19.17 3.95 11.99
N GLY A 75 19.33 2.70 12.43
CA GLY A 75 19.32 2.33 13.84
C GLY A 75 17.95 1.89 14.35
N TRP A 76 17.82 1.75 15.67
CA TRP A 76 16.54 1.38 16.29
C TRP A 76 15.59 2.58 16.27
N GLN A 77 14.44 2.39 15.64
CA GLN A 77 13.37 3.38 15.60
C GLN A 77 12.12 2.80 16.25
N HIS A 78 11.44 3.59 17.06
CA HIS A 78 10.11 3.21 17.55
C HIS A 78 9.07 3.58 16.49
N VAL A 79 8.36 2.59 15.94
CA VAL A 79 7.35 2.80 14.90
C VAL A 79 5.97 2.45 15.46
N SER A 80 4.99 3.33 15.26
CA SER A 80 3.60 3.06 15.63
C SER A 80 2.65 3.41 14.49
N ALA A 81 1.81 2.45 14.12
CA ALA A 81 0.73 2.65 13.16
C ALA A 81 -0.62 2.61 13.90
N ILE A 82 -1.42 3.65 13.74
CA ILE A 82 -2.71 3.81 14.41
C ILE A 82 -3.81 3.88 13.37
N LYS A 83 -4.83 3.02 13.53
CA LYS A 83 -6.04 3.06 12.73
C LYS A 83 -7.21 3.53 13.58
N THR A 84 -7.96 4.51 13.08
CA THR A 84 -9.28 4.89 13.59
C THR A 84 -10.37 4.53 12.55
N ALA A 85 -11.59 5.05 12.73
CA ALA A 85 -12.66 4.90 11.75
C ALA A 85 -12.37 5.66 10.44
N ASP A 86 -11.70 6.80 10.53
CA ASP A 86 -11.62 7.80 9.47
C ASP A 86 -10.18 8.10 9.00
N ARG A 87 -9.16 7.50 9.61
CA ARG A 87 -7.75 7.72 9.22
C ARG A 87 -6.80 6.62 9.67
N LEU A 88 -5.65 6.58 9.00
CA LEU A 88 -4.43 5.89 9.40
C LEU A 88 -3.37 6.94 9.76
N ARG A 89 -2.65 6.73 10.86
CA ARG A 89 -1.54 7.58 11.30
C ARG A 89 -0.28 6.76 11.51
N LEU A 90 0.86 7.28 11.08
CA LEU A 90 2.18 6.71 11.29
C LEU A 90 3.00 7.65 12.15
N PHE A 91 3.54 7.10 13.23
CA PHE A 91 4.45 7.79 14.13
C PHE A 91 5.82 7.12 14.10
N ILE A 92 6.88 7.93 14.14
CA ILE A 92 8.27 7.48 14.30
C ILE A 92 8.85 8.24 15.48
N ASN A 93 9.39 7.51 16.45
CA ASN A 93 9.95 8.04 17.70
C ASN A 93 8.99 8.98 18.46
N GLY A 94 7.70 8.66 18.45
CA GLY A 94 6.68 9.42 19.18
C GLY A 94 6.10 10.61 18.42
N GLU A 95 6.66 10.95 17.25
CA GLU A 95 6.23 12.10 16.44
C GLU A 95 5.42 11.63 15.23
N LEU A 96 4.35 12.37 14.91
CA LEU A 96 3.47 12.07 13.78
C LEU A 96 4.19 12.39 12.47
N VAL A 97 4.42 11.37 11.64
CA VAL A 97 5.11 11.51 10.35
C VAL A 97 4.12 11.60 9.19
N LYS A 98 3.05 10.81 9.23
CA LYS A 98 2.05 10.80 8.16
C LYS A 98 0.66 10.48 8.66
N GLU A 99 -0.33 11.11 8.03
CA GLU A 99 -1.74 10.76 8.15
C GLU A 99 -2.32 10.47 6.77
N THR A 100 -3.23 9.49 6.69
CA THR A 100 -3.99 9.14 5.48
C THR A 100 -5.47 9.00 5.83
N PRO A 101 -6.37 9.78 5.22
CA PRO A 101 -7.79 9.69 5.49
C PRO A 101 -8.39 8.41 4.89
N ILE A 102 -9.38 7.87 5.61
CA ILE A 102 -10.26 6.77 5.18
C ILE A 102 -11.63 7.38 4.86
N PRO A 103 -12.04 7.42 3.57
CA PRO A 103 -13.36 7.90 3.21
C PRO A 103 -14.47 7.06 3.84
N ALA A 104 -15.59 7.67 4.23
CA ALA A 104 -16.73 6.96 4.80
C ALA A 104 -17.34 5.90 3.85
N SER A 105 -17.15 6.08 2.54
CA SER A 105 -17.56 5.10 1.52
C SER A 105 -16.71 3.83 1.53
N MET A 106 -15.53 3.86 2.15
CA MET A 106 -14.60 2.74 2.21
C MET A 106 -14.77 2.03 3.56
N LYS A 107 -15.48 0.90 3.53
CA LYS A 107 -15.60 0.00 4.68
C LYS A 107 -14.62 -1.15 4.51
N PHE A 108 -13.78 -1.36 5.52
CA PHE A 108 -12.86 -2.50 5.56
C PHE A 108 -13.49 -3.60 6.41
N ASP A 109 -13.59 -4.80 5.86
CA ASP A 109 -13.77 -5.99 6.68
C ASP A 109 -12.40 -6.44 7.19
N LEU A 110 -12.18 -6.27 8.49
CA LEU A 110 -10.94 -6.69 9.16
C LEU A 110 -11.07 -8.10 9.76
N ASN A 111 -12.25 -8.73 9.66
CA ASN A 111 -12.48 -10.11 10.07
C ASN A 111 -12.15 -11.04 8.91
N SER A 112 -10.87 -11.08 8.53
CA SER A 112 -10.38 -11.96 7.46
C SER A 112 -9.76 -13.22 8.04
N GLU A 113 -9.96 -14.35 7.36
CA GLU A 113 -9.20 -15.59 7.61
C GLU A 113 -7.77 -15.52 7.06
N LEU A 114 -7.44 -14.48 6.27
CA LEU A 114 -6.11 -14.28 5.75
C LEU A 114 -5.12 -13.97 6.89
N PRO A 115 -3.91 -14.56 6.86
CA PRO A 115 -2.93 -14.32 7.89
C PRO A 115 -2.46 -12.85 7.88
N MET A 116 -2.44 -12.23 9.06
CA MET A 116 -1.78 -10.94 9.23
C MET A 116 -0.27 -11.14 9.12
N LYS A 117 0.36 -10.41 8.20
CA LYS A 117 1.80 -10.46 7.97
C LYS A 117 2.49 -9.24 8.56
N ILE A 118 3.57 -9.46 9.28
CA ILE A 118 4.41 -8.41 9.86
C ILE A 118 5.81 -8.60 9.29
N GLY A 119 6.40 -7.53 8.76
CA GLY A 119 7.68 -7.60 8.05
C GLY A 119 7.60 -8.18 6.64
N PHE A 120 6.41 -8.20 6.02
CA PHE A 120 6.23 -8.55 4.62
C PHE A 120 5.21 -7.62 3.98
N GLY A 121 5.56 -7.04 2.84
CA GLY A 121 4.70 -6.10 2.09
C GLY A 121 4.57 -6.45 0.61
N PRO A 122 3.91 -5.58 -0.18
CA PRO A 122 3.68 -5.80 -1.61
C PRO A 122 4.96 -5.95 -2.45
N ASN A 123 6.06 -5.32 -2.00
CA ASN A 123 7.34 -5.33 -2.70
C ASN A 123 8.25 -6.47 -2.24
N ASP A 124 8.53 -6.55 -0.94
CA ASP A 124 9.42 -7.57 -0.38
C ASP A 124 9.25 -7.71 1.15
N TYR A 125 10.05 -8.60 1.73
CA TYR A 125 10.28 -8.74 3.17
C TYR A 125 11.05 -7.54 3.74
N PHE A 126 10.73 -7.21 4.99
CA PHE A 126 11.51 -6.26 5.76
C PHE A 126 12.89 -6.85 6.07
N ASN A 127 13.94 -6.21 5.56
CA ASN A 127 15.32 -6.59 5.83
C ASN A 127 15.85 -5.81 7.04
N GLY A 128 15.58 -6.31 8.24
CA GLY A 128 16.03 -5.67 9.48
C GLY A 128 15.70 -6.50 10.72
N ARG A 129 15.75 -5.86 11.89
CA ARG A 129 15.40 -6.47 13.18
C ARG A 129 14.20 -5.77 13.79
N MET A 130 13.32 -6.56 14.39
CA MET A 130 12.15 -6.08 15.15
C MET A 130 12.27 -6.55 16.60
N ARG A 131 11.82 -5.73 17.54
CA ARG A 131 11.73 -6.07 18.97
C ARG A 131 10.49 -5.42 19.57
N GLU A 132 10.00 -5.95 20.69
CA GLU A 132 8.88 -5.36 21.45
C GLU A 132 7.60 -5.14 20.61
N LEU A 133 7.27 -6.09 19.74
CA LEU A 133 6.05 -6.02 18.92
C LEU A 133 4.81 -6.06 19.82
N ARG A 134 3.94 -5.05 19.69
CA ARG A 134 2.68 -4.92 20.44
C ARG A 134 1.53 -4.64 19.50
N LEU A 135 0.37 -5.23 19.82
CA LEU A 135 -0.88 -5.03 19.10
C LEU A 135 -1.96 -4.63 20.10
N TYR A 136 -2.79 -3.66 19.71
CA TYR A 136 -3.84 -3.11 20.55
C TYR A 136 -5.18 -3.22 19.81
N ASN A 137 -6.24 -3.57 20.54
CA ASN A 137 -7.61 -3.59 20.03
C ASN A 137 -8.29 -2.21 20.07
N ARG A 138 -7.52 -1.15 20.34
CA ARG A 138 -7.98 0.25 20.35
C ARG A 138 -6.91 1.15 19.75
N ALA A 139 -7.33 2.33 19.30
CA ALA A 139 -6.39 3.38 18.93
C ALA A 139 -5.72 3.93 20.19
N LEU A 140 -4.39 4.00 20.17
CA LEU A 140 -3.62 4.72 21.19
C LEU A 140 -3.69 6.23 20.93
N ASN A 141 -3.65 7.01 22.00
CA ASN A 141 -3.49 8.46 21.92
C ASN A 141 -2.00 8.85 21.83
N GLU A 142 -1.72 10.12 21.52
CA GLU A 142 -0.35 10.59 21.30
C GLU A 142 0.53 10.53 22.56
N GLY A 143 -0.03 10.75 23.75
CA GLY A 143 0.70 10.63 25.01
C GLY A 143 1.18 9.20 25.24
N GLU A 144 0.30 8.22 25.02
CA GLU A 144 0.65 6.79 25.13
C GLU A 144 1.76 6.42 24.13
N ILE A 145 1.69 6.92 22.90
CA ILE A 145 2.71 6.66 21.88
C ILE A 145 4.06 7.27 22.28
N LYS A 146 4.06 8.49 22.84
CA LYS A 146 5.27 9.16 23.34
C LYS A 146 5.92 8.40 24.49
N GLU A 147 5.12 7.93 25.45
CA GLU A 147 5.61 7.09 26.56
C GLU A 147 6.23 5.79 26.06
N LEU A 148 5.63 5.17 25.03
CA LEU A 148 6.16 3.95 24.44
C LEU A 148 7.46 4.18 23.66
N SER A 149 7.60 5.32 22.97
CA SER A 149 8.80 5.65 22.21
C SER A 149 10.00 6.05 23.05
N ALA A 150 9.79 6.41 24.32
CA ALA A 150 10.84 6.82 25.23
C ALA A 150 11.54 5.63 25.95
N LYS A 151 11.12 4.40 25.67
CA LYS A 151 11.67 3.15 26.23
C LYS A 151 12.76 2.57 25.33
#